data_AF-A0A8W8IGN6-F1
#
_entry.id   AF-A0A8W8IGN6-F1
#
_cell.length_a   1.000
_cell.length_b   1.000
_cell.length_c   1.000
_cell.angle_alpha   90.00
_cell.angle_beta   90.00
_cell.angle_gamma   90.00
#
_symmetry.space_group_name_H-M   'P 1'
#
loop_
_entity.id
_entity.type
_entity.pdbx_description
1 polymer ?
#
loop_
_entity_poly.entity_id
_entity_poly.type
_entity_poly.pdbx_seq_one_letter_code
_entity_poly.pdbx_strand_id
1 'polypeptide(L)'
;MFSVMHKSVSEYSKRMLAELRRHNYVTPTNYLELVSGYKKLLFDKKNELGGAADKLRNGLSKIDDTRQKVEKMSIELEDAKTKVAQFQKQCDEYLVIIVQQKREADEQQKSVAQKGERIAEEETKCQHMADLAQHDLDEALPALQEAIASYGRPPLLVEKVMEAVMILRGSEPTWAEAKRQLGESTFIKQLMNFDKDNISDRVLKKIGSYCSQSDF
;
A
#
# COMPACT_ATOMS: atom_id res chain seq x y z
N MET A 1 31.68 -54.00 -75.78
CA MET A 1 31.23 -52.85 -76.61
C MET A 1 32.38 -52.22 -77.41
N PHE A 2 33.45 -51.72 -76.77
CA PHE A 2 34.60 -51.12 -77.48
C PHE A 2 35.22 -52.03 -78.55
N SER A 3 35.42 -53.31 -78.26
CA SER A 3 35.96 -54.27 -79.24
C SER A 3 35.08 -54.40 -80.49
N VAL A 4 33.75 -54.36 -80.33
CA VAL A 4 32.79 -54.43 -81.45
C VAL A 4 32.86 -53.16 -82.28
N MET A 5 32.93 -51.99 -81.63
CA MET A 5 33.07 -50.69 -82.31
C MET A 5 34.39 -50.61 -83.09
N HIS A 6 35.51 -51.06 -82.50
CA HIS A 6 36.80 -51.06 -83.16
C HIS A 6 36.84 -51.98 -84.39
N LYS A 7 36.28 -53.20 -84.27
CA LYS A 7 36.11 -54.12 -85.41
C LYS A 7 35.24 -53.51 -86.51
N SER A 8 34.16 -52.82 -86.15
CA SER A 8 33.31 -52.12 -87.12
C SER A 8 34.10 -51.09 -87.92
N VAL A 9 34.90 -50.24 -87.26
CA VAL A 9 35.74 -49.24 -87.93
C VAL A 9 36.78 -49.88 -88.86
N SER A 10 37.35 -51.04 -88.48
CA SER A 10 38.22 -51.81 -89.36
C SER A 10 37.50 -52.29 -90.62
N GLU A 11 36.26 -52.78 -90.51
CA GLU A 11 35.47 -53.19 -91.69
C GLU A 11 35.09 -51.99 -92.58
N TYR A 12 34.69 -50.85 -91.99
CA TYR A 12 34.42 -49.65 -92.77
C TYR A 12 35.68 -49.08 -93.45
N SER A 13 36.84 -49.22 -92.84
CA SER A 13 38.11 -48.81 -93.46
C SER A 13 38.43 -49.63 -94.72
N LYS A 14 38.07 -50.92 -94.75
CA LYS A 14 38.17 -51.75 -95.98
C LYS A 14 37.21 -51.26 -97.07
N ARG A 15 35.97 -50.92 -96.70
CA ARG A 15 34.97 -50.38 -97.65
C ARG A 15 35.40 -49.03 -98.23
N MET A 16 35.94 -48.14 -97.38
CA MET A 16 36.46 -46.84 -97.79
C MET A 16 37.59 -46.96 -98.82
N LEU A 17 38.46 -47.97 -98.68
CA LEU A 17 39.48 -48.25 -99.68
C LEU A 17 38.87 -48.72 -101.01
N ALA A 18 37.84 -49.56 -100.96
CA ALA A 18 37.17 -50.07 -102.15
C ALA A 18 36.43 -48.98 -102.94
N GLU A 19 35.70 -48.11 -102.24
CA GLU A 19 34.82 -47.11 -102.85
C GLU A 19 35.53 -45.79 -103.16
N LEU A 20 36.35 -45.29 -102.23
CA LEU A 20 36.97 -43.96 -102.31
C LEU A 20 38.46 -44.01 -102.61
N ARG A 21 39.05 -45.20 -102.73
CA ARG A 21 40.50 -45.42 -102.96
C ARG A 21 41.41 -44.73 -101.94
N ARG A 22 40.89 -44.45 -100.73
CA ARG A 22 41.64 -43.79 -99.64
C ARG A 22 41.95 -44.79 -98.53
N HIS A 23 43.22 -44.86 -98.14
CA HIS A 23 43.66 -45.70 -97.01
C HIS A 23 43.37 -45.04 -95.66
N ASN A 24 42.86 -45.84 -94.73
CA ASN A 24 42.75 -45.53 -93.31
C ASN A 24 43.27 -46.72 -92.50
N TYR A 25 44.22 -46.48 -91.60
CA TYR A 25 44.87 -47.54 -90.83
C TYR A 25 44.30 -47.60 -89.42
N VAL A 26 43.71 -48.74 -89.07
CA VAL A 26 43.17 -48.99 -87.74
C VAL A 26 44.19 -49.82 -86.96
N THR A 27 44.80 -49.22 -85.93
CA THR A 27 45.86 -49.84 -85.14
C THR A 27 45.38 -50.16 -83.72
N PRO A 28 46.02 -51.12 -83.02
CA PRO A 28 45.76 -51.36 -81.60
C PRO A 28 45.93 -50.12 -80.72
N THR A 29 46.82 -49.19 -81.10
CA THR A 29 47.00 -47.90 -80.41
C THR A 29 45.71 -47.08 -80.41
N ASN A 30 45.00 -47.02 -81.54
CA ASN A 30 43.71 -46.31 -81.62
C ASN A 30 42.64 -46.92 -80.69
N TYR A 31 42.69 -48.24 -80.45
CA TYR A 31 41.81 -48.90 -79.49
C TYR A 31 42.12 -48.47 -78.04
N LEU A 32 43.41 -48.44 -77.67
CA LEU A 32 43.83 -48.03 -76.34
C LEU A 32 43.52 -46.55 -76.07
N GLU A 33 43.72 -45.70 -77.08
CA GLU A 33 43.33 -44.29 -77.03
C GLU A 33 41.82 -44.12 -76.83
N LEU A 34 40.98 -44.88 -77.54
CA LEU A 34 39.53 -44.86 -77.36
C LEU A 34 39.12 -45.24 -75.93
N VAL A 35 39.68 -46.33 -75.39
CA VAL A 35 39.35 -46.80 -74.03
C VAL A 35 39.83 -45.79 -72.97
N SER A 36 41.05 -45.27 -73.11
CA SER A 36 41.61 -44.28 -72.20
C SER A 36 40.81 -42.97 -72.24
N GLY A 37 40.49 -42.48 -73.44
CA GLY A 37 39.66 -41.30 -73.64
C GLY A 37 38.27 -41.46 -73.05
N TYR A 38 37.62 -42.61 -73.27
CA TYR A 38 36.32 -42.88 -72.66
C TYR A 38 36.39 -42.94 -71.14
N LYS A 39 37.41 -43.58 -70.56
CA LYS A 39 37.60 -43.63 -69.10
C LYS A 39 37.69 -42.22 -68.51
N LYS A 40 38.46 -41.33 -69.16
CA LYS A 40 38.56 -39.93 -68.75
C LYS A 40 37.22 -39.20 -68.87
N LEU A 41 36.57 -39.31 -70.04
CA LEU A 41 35.26 -38.68 -70.26
C LEU A 41 34.20 -39.15 -69.27
N LEU A 42 34.18 -40.45 -68.95
CA LEU A 42 33.26 -41.01 -67.98
C LEU A 42 33.50 -40.45 -66.57
N PHE A 43 34.77 -40.31 -66.18
CA PHE A 43 35.14 -39.69 -64.90
C PHE A 43 34.68 -38.23 -64.85
N ASP A 44 34.97 -37.45 -65.89
CA ASP A 44 34.58 -36.04 -65.97
C ASP A 44 33.06 -35.88 -65.90
N LYS A 45 32.32 -36.71 -66.66
CA LYS A 45 30.84 -36.68 -66.66
C LYS A 45 30.23 -37.12 -65.34
N LYS A 46 30.82 -38.11 -64.66
CA LYS A 46 30.38 -38.51 -63.31
C LYS A 46 30.57 -37.38 -62.31
N ASN A 47 31.69 -36.67 -62.36
CA ASN A 47 31.95 -35.56 -61.46
C ASN A 47 31.03 -34.36 -61.74
N GLU A 48 30.78 -34.05 -63.02
CA GLU A 48 29.84 -33.01 -63.43
C GLU A 48 28.43 -33.29 -62.91
N LEU A 49 27.91 -34.50 -63.15
CA LEU A 49 26.59 -34.92 -62.69
C LEU A 49 26.50 -35.03 -61.17
N GLY A 50 27.55 -35.56 -60.51
CA GLY A 50 27.64 -35.63 -59.06
C GLY A 50 27.58 -34.24 -58.42
N GLY A 51 28.38 -33.29 -58.92
CA GLY A 51 28.35 -31.91 -58.44
C GLY A 51 27.00 -31.22 -58.67
N ALA A 52 26.33 -31.48 -59.79
CA ALA A 52 24.98 -30.96 -60.04
C ALA A 52 23.94 -31.56 -59.06
N ALA A 53 24.02 -32.88 -58.81
CA ALA A 53 23.16 -33.56 -57.86
C ALA A 53 23.36 -33.06 -56.42
N ASP A 54 24.61 -32.84 -56.01
CA ASP A 54 24.94 -32.32 -54.68
C ASP A 54 24.44 -30.88 -54.50
N LYS A 55 24.59 -30.02 -55.51
CA LYS A 55 24.02 -28.67 -55.49
C LYS A 55 22.50 -28.69 -55.32
N LEU A 56 21.80 -29.55 -56.07
CA LEU A 56 20.35 -29.70 -55.97
C LEU A 56 19.93 -30.21 -54.59
N ARG A 57 20.60 -31.25 -54.08
CA ARG A 57 20.36 -31.81 -52.75
C ARG A 57 20.55 -30.75 -51.65
N ASN A 58 21.63 -29.98 -51.72
CA ASN A 58 21.90 -28.92 -50.76
C ASN A 58 20.83 -27.82 -50.84
N GLY A 59 20.43 -27.42 -52.05
CA GLY A 59 19.36 -26.45 -52.25
C GLY A 59 18.02 -26.92 -51.66
N LEU A 60 17.64 -28.17 -51.92
CA LEU A 60 16.42 -28.77 -51.37
C LEU A 60 16.46 -28.86 -49.84
N SER A 61 17.58 -29.26 -49.26
CA SER A 61 17.76 -29.28 -47.80
C SER A 61 17.60 -27.89 -47.20
N LYS A 62 18.14 -26.84 -47.83
CA LYS A 62 17.95 -25.46 -47.35
C LYS A 62 16.52 -24.98 -47.46
N ILE A 63 15.81 -25.36 -48.52
CA ILE A 63 14.39 -25.03 -48.67
C ILE A 63 13.56 -25.72 -47.57
N ASP A 64 13.85 -26.98 -47.27
CA ASP A 64 13.17 -27.72 -46.22
C ASP A 64 13.45 -27.14 -44.83
N ASP A 65 14.71 -26.84 -44.51
CA ASP A 65 15.10 -26.17 -43.27
C ASP A 65 14.36 -24.83 -43.10
N THR A 66 14.28 -24.03 -44.16
CA THR A 66 13.58 -22.74 -44.15
C THR A 66 12.07 -22.95 -43.98
N ARG A 67 11.48 -23.94 -44.65
CA ARG A 67 10.06 -24.28 -44.50
C ARG A 67 9.73 -24.59 -43.04
N GLN A 68 10.50 -25.45 -42.38
CA GLN A 68 10.29 -25.81 -40.98
C GLN A 68 10.41 -24.59 -40.06
N LYS A 69 11.38 -23.70 -40.30
CA LYS A 69 11.53 -22.45 -39.54
C LYS A 69 10.34 -21.52 -39.70
N VAL A 70 9.85 -21.34 -40.94
CA VAL A 70 8.67 -20.49 -41.22
C VAL A 70 7.42 -21.05 -40.57
N GLU A 71 7.23 -22.37 -40.57
CA GLU A 71 6.11 -23.02 -39.90
C GLU A 71 6.13 -22.76 -38.39
N LYS A 72 7.30 -22.93 -37.75
CA LYS A 72 7.48 -22.61 -36.33
C LYS A 72 7.20 -21.14 -36.03
N MET A 73 7.74 -20.22 -36.82
CA MET A 73 7.49 -18.78 -36.66
C MET A 73 6.01 -18.42 -36.84
N SER A 74 5.31 -19.11 -37.73
CA SER A 74 3.87 -18.89 -37.96
C SER A 74 3.04 -19.28 -36.75
N ILE A 75 3.38 -20.38 -36.09
CA ILE A 75 2.74 -20.80 -34.83
C ILE A 75 3.00 -19.78 -33.73
N GLU A 76 4.26 -19.39 -33.53
CA GLU A 76 4.64 -18.38 -32.52
C GLU A 76 3.93 -17.03 -32.76
N LEU A 77 3.73 -16.65 -34.03
CA LEU A 77 3.02 -15.43 -34.40
C LEU A 77 1.53 -15.49 -34.05
N GLU A 78 0.85 -16.61 -34.29
CA GLU A 78 -0.58 -16.76 -33.94
C GLU A 78 -0.79 -16.76 -32.41
N ASP A 79 0.11 -17.40 -31.66
CA ASP A 79 0.11 -17.33 -30.19
C ASP A 79 0.30 -15.88 -29.69
N ALA A 80 1.24 -15.15 -30.30
CA ALA A 80 1.50 -13.76 -29.96
C ALA A 80 0.28 -12.86 -30.26
N LYS A 81 -0.36 -13.03 -31.43
CA LYS A 81 -1.60 -12.30 -31.79
C LYS A 81 -2.71 -12.55 -30.78
N THR A 82 -2.89 -13.80 -30.36
CA THR A 82 -3.90 -14.17 -29.37
C THR A 82 -3.65 -13.49 -28.03
N LYS A 83 -2.39 -13.50 -27.56
CA LYS A 83 -1.99 -12.80 -26.31
C LYS A 83 -2.19 -11.29 -26.41
N VAL A 84 -1.81 -10.67 -27.53
CA VAL A 84 -2.02 -9.23 -27.75
C VAL A 84 -3.51 -8.89 -27.71
N ALA A 85 -4.37 -9.68 -28.35
CA ALA A 85 -5.82 -9.46 -28.30
C ALA A 85 -6.38 -9.58 -26.87
N GLN A 86 -5.90 -10.56 -26.09
CA GLN A 86 -6.28 -10.72 -24.68
C GLN A 86 -5.84 -9.52 -23.84
N PHE A 87 -4.59 -9.08 -23.98
CA PHE A 87 -4.09 -7.92 -23.25
C PHE A 87 -4.76 -6.62 -23.66
N GLN A 88 -5.08 -6.44 -24.94
CA GLN A 88 -5.84 -5.28 -25.40
C GLN A 88 -7.21 -5.24 -24.72
N LYS A 89 -7.93 -6.36 -24.68
CA LYS A 89 -9.23 -6.45 -24.00
C LYS A 89 -9.11 -6.13 -22.51
N GLN A 90 -8.09 -6.67 -21.83
CA GLN A 90 -7.84 -6.36 -20.42
C GLN A 90 -7.52 -4.88 -20.20
N CYS A 91 -6.69 -4.28 -21.06
CA CYS A 91 -6.40 -2.84 -21.00
C CYS A 91 -7.67 -2.00 -21.16
N ASP A 92 -8.54 -2.35 -22.11
CA ASP A 92 -9.80 -1.65 -22.32
C ASP A 92 -10.72 -1.76 -21.08
N GLU A 93 -10.81 -2.94 -20.46
CA GLU A 93 -11.55 -3.17 -19.21
C GLU A 93 -10.98 -2.33 -18.05
N TYR A 94 -9.66 -2.32 -17.87
CA TYR A 94 -9.01 -1.50 -16.84
C TYR A 94 -9.21 -0.01 -17.06
N LEU A 95 -9.22 0.45 -18.31
CA LEU A 95 -9.43 1.85 -18.64
C LEU A 95 -10.83 2.31 -18.22
N VAL A 96 -11.85 1.47 -18.38
CA VAL A 96 -13.21 1.74 -17.87
C VAL A 96 -13.21 1.85 -16.34
N ILE A 97 -12.55 0.93 -15.63
CA ILE A 97 -12.47 0.97 -14.16
C ILE A 97 -11.76 2.23 -13.68
N ILE A 98 -10.65 2.61 -14.31
CA ILE A 98 -9.88 3.81 -13.95
C ILE A 98 -10.74 5.07 -14.13
N VAL A 99 -11.49 5.17 -15.24
CA VAL A 99 -12.38 6.31 -15.48
C VAL A 99 -13.47 6.39 -14.40
N GLN A 100 -14.07 5.26 -14.03
CA GLN A 100 -15.09 5.19 -12.98
C GLN A 100 -14.51 5.59 -11.61
N GLN A 101 -13.38 5.01 -11.21
CA GLN A 101 -12.71 5.32 -9.94
C GLN A 101 -12.25 6.78 -9.87
N LYS A 102 -11.76 7.33 -10.99
CA LYS A 102 -11.39 8.75 -11.05
C LYS A 102 -12.61 9.64 -10.81
N ARG A 103 -13.75 9.33 -11.40
CA ARG A 103 -15.00 10.07 -11.19
C ARG A 103 -15.44 10.02 -9.72
N GLU A 104 -15.43 8.83 -9.11
CA GLU A 104 -15.77 8.65 -7.70
C GLU A 104 -14.81 9.41 -6.78
N ALA A 105 -13.50 9.38 -7.07
CA ALA A 105 -12.51 10.14 -6.34
C ALA A 105 -12.73 11.66 -6.46
N ASP A 106 -13.02 12.17 -7.65
CA ASP A 106 -13.32 13.59 -7.89
C ASP A 106 -14.60 14.03 -7.13
N GLU A 107 -15.64 13.20 -7.11
CA GLU A 107 -16.88 13.46 -6.35
C GLU A 107 -16.62 13.45 -4.82
N GLN A 108 -15.86 12.47 -4.33
CA GLN A 108 -15.47 12.40 -2.92
C GLN A 108 -14.59 13.59 -2.51
N GLN A 109 -13.65 14.00 -3.36
CA GLN A 109 -12.80 15.16 -3.10
C GLN A 109 -13.63 16.44 -2.94
N LYS A 110 -14.63 16.66 -3.80
CA LYS A 110 -15.55 17.80 -3.67
C LYS A 110 -16.34 17.75 -2.36
N SER A 111 -16.87 16.57 -2.00
CA SER A 111 -17.60 16.36 -0.75
C SER A 111 -16.74 16.64 0.49
N VAL A 112 -15.50 16.14 0.51
CA VAL A 112 -14.56 16.37 1.60
C VAL A 112 -14.17 17.85 1.69
N ALA A 113 -13.93 18.53 0.56
CA ALA A 113 -13.62 19.95 0.55
C ALA A 113 -14.77 20.79 1.16
N GLN A 114 -16.02 20.52 0.77
CA GLN A 114 -17.20 21.20 1.34
C GLN A 114 -17.37 20.92 2.83
N LYS A 115 -17.16 19.67 3.28
CA LYS A 115 -17.20 19.34 4.70
C LYS A 115 -16.08 20.01 5.49
N GLY A 116 -14.88 20.09 4.92
CA GLY A 116 -13.74 20.77 5.52
C GLY A 116 -14.01 22.25 5.75
N GLU A 117 -14.60 22.94 4.77
CA GLU A 117 -14.99 24.35 4.89
C GLU A 117 -16.04 24.55 6.00
N ARG A 118 -17.06 23.69 6.06
CA ARG A 118 -18.06 23.73 7.15
C ARG A 118 -17.46 23.46 8.53
N ILE A 119 -16.59 22.47 8.64
CA ILE A 119 -15.92 22.14 9.90
C ILE A 119 -15.05 23.31 10.34
N ALA A 120 -14.34 23.98 9.43
CA ALA A 120 -13.55 25.17 9.76
C ALA A 120 -14.43 26.33 10.27
N GLU A 121 -15.60 26.57 9.64
CA GLU A 121 -16.55 27.55 10.16
C GLU A 121 -17.11 27.18 11.55
N GLU A 122 -17.47 25.92 11.77
CA GLU A 122 -17.98 25.44 13.06
C GLU A 122 -16.89 25.48 14.15
N GLU A 123 -15.63 25.17 13.79
CA GLU A 123 -14.47 25.25 14.68
C GLU A 123 -14.25 26.67 15.17
N THR A 124 -14.28 27.67 14.28
CA THR A 124 -14.13 29.08 14.69
C THR A 124 -15.24 29.55 15.64
N LYS A 125 -16.49 29.12 15.41
CA LYS A 125 -17.62 29.43 16.30
C LYS A 125 -17.45 28.75 17.65
N CYS A 126 -17.06 27.48 17.67
CA CYS A 126 -16.86 26.72 18.89
C CYS A 126 -15.69 27.28 19.72
N GLN A 127 -14.57 27.65 19.08
CA GLN A 127 -13.47 28.36 19.73
C GLN A 127 -13.94 29.67 20.35
N HIS A 128 -14.66 30.49 19.60
CA HIS A 128 -15.18 31.75 20.15
C HIS A 128 -16.08 31.54 21.37
N MET A 129 -16.97 30.54 21.33
CA MET A 129 -17.81 30.19 22.48
C MET A 129 -17.01 29.63 23.66
N ALA A 130 -15.99 28.83 23.39
CA ALA A 130 -15.09 28.31 24.43
C ALA A 130 -14.30 29.44 25.11
N ASP A 131 -13.80 30.40 24.32
CA ASP A 131 -13.09 31.58 24.84
C ASP A 131 -14.00 32.45 25.72
N LEU A 132 -15.25 32.67 25.31
CA LEU A 132 -16.25 33.39 26.12
C LEU A 132 -16.55 32.64 27.42
N ALA A 133 -16.79 31.33 27.36
CA ALA A 133 -17.07 30.53 28.56
C ALA A 133 -15.87 30.47 29.51
N GLN A 134 -14.64 30.44 28.98
CA GLN A 134 -13.41 30.50 29.79
C GLN A 134 -13.27 31.86 30.47
N HIS A 135 -13.58 32.96 29.76
CA HIS A 135 -13.59 34.30 30.33
C HIS A 135 -14.60 34.42 31.49
N ASP A 136 -15.83 33.96 31.29
CA ASP A 136 -16.88 34.00 32.33
C ASP A 136 -16.51 33.14 33.55
N LEU A 137 -15.86 31.99 33.33
CA LEU A 137 -15.34 31.16 34.40
C LEU A 137 -14.23 31.88 35.18
N ASP A 138 -13.28 32.51 34.48
CA ASP A 138 -12.18 33.24 35.10
C ASP A 138 -12.68 34.45 35.91
N GLU A 139 -13.81 35.07 35.52
CA GLU A 139 -14.48 36.12 36.29
C GLU A 139 -15.23 35.57 37.52
N ALA A 140 -15.87 34.41 37.41
CA ALA A 140 -16.65 33.82 38.49
C ALA A 140 -15.80 33.11 39.57
N LEU A 141 -14.64 32.56 39.21
CA LEU A 141 -13.73 31.87 40.13
C LEU A 141 -13.29 32.72 41.35
N PRO A 142 -12.87 33.99 41.21
CA PRO A 142 -12.51 34.81 42.37
C PRO A 142 -13.70 35.08 43.29
N ALA A 143 -14.88 35.39 42.72
CA ALA A 143 -16.10 35.59 43.52
C ALA A 143 -16.52 34.34 44.30
N LEU A 144 -16.36 33.16 43.70
CA LEU A 144 -16.61 31.87 44.37
C LEU A 144 -15.59 31.59 45.48
N GLN A 145 -14.30 31.88 45.25
CA GLN A 145 -13.26 31.71 46.28
C GLN A 145 -13.50 32.63 47.49
N GLU A 146 -13.90 33.88 47.26
CA GLU A 146 -14.28 34.80 48.33
C GLU A 146 -15.50 34.31 49.13
N ALA A 147 -16.53 33.81 48.43
CA ALA A 147 -17.71 33.25 49.09
C ALA A 147 -17.38 32.01 49.94
N ILE A 148 -16.56 31.07 49.43
CA ILE A 148 -16.15 29.89 50.20
C ILE A 148 -15.34 30.29 51.45
N ALA A 149 -14.50 31.31 51.34
CA ALA A 149 -13.77 31.85 52.50
C ALA A 149 -14.72 32.47 53.55
N SER A 150 -15.79 33.16 53.12
CA SER A 150 -16.75 33.78 54.05
C SER A 150 -17.66 32.76 54.74
N TYR A 151 -18.02 31.66 54.10
CA TYR A 151 -18.85 30.60 54.72
C TYR A 151 -18.08 29.71 55.72
N GLY A 152 -16.74 29.72 55.70
CA GLY A 152 -15.90 28.95 56.62
C GLY A 152 -15.82 29.51 58.05
N ARG A 153 -16.01 30.83 58.22
CA ARG A 153 -15.90 31.53 59.51
C ARG A 153 -17.23 32.21 59.88
N PRO A 154 -17.82 31.91 61.06
CA PRO A 154 -19.03 32.58 61.51
C PRO A 154 -18.71 34.05 61.84
N PRO A 155 -19.72 34.93 61.85
CA PRO A 155 -19.56 36.28 62.37
C PRO A 155 -18.99 36.26 63.79
N LEU A 156 -18.06 37.18 64.10
CA LEU A 156 -17.31 37.23 65.36
C LEU A 156 -18.20 37.16 66.62
N LEU A 157 -19.41 37.72 66.57
CA LEU A 157 -20.37 37.65 67.67
C LEU A 157 -20.87 36.21 67.92
N VAL A 158 -21.15 35.47 66.85
CA VAL A 158 -21.61 34.08 66.94
C VAL A 158 -20.47 33.18 67.42
N GLU A 159 -19.23 33.44 67.00
CA GLU A 159 -18.05 32.74 67.49
C GLU A 159 -17.86 32.96 69.00
N LYS A 160 -17.90 34.22 69.46
CA LYS A 160 -17.77 34.57 70.89
C LYS A 160 -18.87 33.93 71.76
N VAL A 161 -20.13 33.99 71.32
CA VAL A 161 -21.25 33.36 72.05
C VAL A 161 -21.08 31.85 72.11
N MET A 162 -20.65 31.23 71.01
CA MET A 162 -20.42 29.79 70.99
C MET A 162 -19.21 29.37 71.82
N GLU A 163 -18.12 30.15 71.86
CA GLU A 163 -17.01 29.92 72.80
C GLU A 163 -17.48 29.96 74.26
N ALA A 164 -18.30 30.93 74.63
CA ALA A 164 -18.86 31.03 75.98
C ALA A 164 -19.76 29.82 76.33
N VAL A 165 -20.56 29.34 75.37
CA VAL A 165 -21.38 28.12 75.52
C VAL A 165 -20.50 26.86 75.65
N MET A 166 -19.40 26.77 74.91
CA MET A 166 -18.44 25.65 75.03
C MET A 166 -17.72 25.68 76.39
N ILE A 167 -17.39 26.87 76.91
CA ILE A 167 -16.83 27.05 78.26
C ILE A 167 -17.83 26.63 79.34
N LEU A 168 -19.12 26.95 79.18
CA LEU A 168 -20.20 26.53 80.10
C LEU A 168 -20.33 25.00 80.15
N ARG A 169 -20.08 24.32 79.04
CA ARG A 169 -20.09 22.85 78.92
C ARG A 169 -18.75 22.18 79.25
N GLY A 170 -17.71 22.94 79.57
CA GLY A 170 -16.38 22.42 79.90
C GLY A 170 -15.58 21.87 78.70
N SER A 171 -15.98 22.20 77.47
CA SER A 171 -15.28 21.81 76.22
C SER A 171 -14.26 22.88 75.78
N GLU A 172 -13.39 22.56 74.83
CA GLU A 172 -12.40 23.52 74.31
C GLU A 172 -13.09 24.71 73.60
N PRO A 173 -12.69 25.97 73.92
CA PRO A 173 -13.29 27.17 73.33
C PRO A 173 -12.70 27.44 71.94
N THR A 174 -13.03 26.59 70.95
CA THR A 174 -12.66 26.81 69.54
C THR A 174 -13.86 26.66 68.63
N TRP A 175 -13.92 27.43 67.55
CA TRP A 175 -15.01 27.33 66.57
C TRP A 175 -15.11 25.95 65.92
N ALA A 176 -13.99 25.26 65.69
CA ALA A 176 -14.00 23.92 65.12
C ALA A 176 -14.75 22.90 66.00
N GLU A 177 -14.53 22.94 67.31
CA GLU A 177 -15.22 22.08 68.27
C GLU A 177 -16.68 22.52 68.48
N ALA A 178 -16.94 23.83 68.47
CA ALA A 178 -18.29 24.37 68.54
C ALA A 178 -19.15 23.96 67.33
N LYS A 179 -18.58 24.00 66.12
CA LYS A 179 -19.23 23.56 64.88
C LYS A 179 -19.48 22.05 64.88
N ARG A 180 -18.57 21.25 65.46
CA ARG A 180 -18.76 19.79 65.64
C ARG A 180 -19.96 19.50 66.53
N GLN A 181 -20.05 20.14 67.70
CA GLN A 181 -21.17 19.93 68.63
C GLN A 181 -22.50 20.50 68.12
N LEU A 182 -22.49 21.63 67.38
CA LEU A 182 -23.70 22.15 66.70
C LEU A 182 -24.28 21.17 65.67
N GLY A 183 -23.43 20.32 65.07
CA GLY A 183 -23.86 19.26 64.14
C GLY A 183 -24.50 18.05 64.83
N GLU A 184 -24.41 17.94 66.16
CA GLU A 184 -25.01 16.83 66.92
C GLU A 184 -26.50 17.11 67.19
N SER A 185 -27.39 16.19 66.78
CA SER A 185 -28.85 16.34 66.89
C SER A 185 -29.39 16.43 68.34
N THR A 186 -28.54 16.10 69.31
CA THR A 186 -28.83 16.14 70.75
C THR A 186 -28.37 17.44 71.43
N PHE A 187 -27.60 18.29 70.74
CA PHE A 187 -26.99 19.49 71.32
C PHE A 187 -28.02 20.45 71.94
N ILE A 188 -29.10 20.75 71.21
CA ILE A 188 -30.17 21.63 71.70
C ILE A 188 -30.87 21.01 72.92
N LYS A 189 -31.13 19.70 72.92
CA LYS A 189 -31.75 19.00 74.06
C LYS A 189 -30.87 19.03 75.30
N GLN A 190 -29.56 18.93 75.13
CA GLN A 190 -28.60 19.00 76.23
C GLN A 190 -28.47 20.41 76.79
N LEU A 191 -28.61 21.46 75.96
CA LEU A 191 -28.67 22.84 76.44
C LEU A 191 -29.95 23.12 77.23
N MET A 192 -31.09 22.61 76.78
CA MET A 192 -32.36 22.78 77.50
C MET A 192 -32.39 22.07 78.86
N ASN A 193 -31.71 20.93 78.98
CA ASN A 193 -31.64 20.14 80.21
C ASN A 193 -30.37 20.41 81.02
N PHE A 194 -29.69 21.54 80.77
CA PHE A 194 -28.44 21.87 81.44
C PHE A 194 -28.67 22.16 82.92
N ASP A 195 -27.87 21.52 83.78
CA ASP A 195 -27.95 21.67 85.23
C ASP A 195 -27.34 23.01 85.67
N LYS A 196 -28.23 24.00 85.82
CA LYS A 196 -27.88 25.37 86.23
C LYS A 196 -27.43 25.48 87.69
N ASP A 197 -27.69 24.48 88.52
CA ASP A 197 -27.48 24.54 89.97
C ASP A 197 -26.12 23.93 90.39
N ASN A 198 -25.40 23.29 89.46
CA ASN A 198 -24.09 22.65 89.71
C ASN A 198 -22.97 23.19 88.79
N ILE A 199 -22.86 24.51 88.66
CA ILE A 199 -21.78 25.15 87.88
C ILE A 199 -20.62 25.50 88.81
N SER A 200 -19.40 25.05 88.47
CA SER A 200 -18.21 25.38 89.26
C SER A 200 -17.87 26.88 89.23
N ASP A 201 -17.42 27.41 90.37
CA ASP A 201 -17.03 28.83 90.54
C ASP A 201 -15.95 29.30 89.54
N ARG A 202 -15.14 28.35 89.03
CA ARG A 202 -14.09 28.59 88.02
C ARG A 202 -14.68 28.86 86.63
N VAL A 203 -15.80 28.23 86.29
CA VAL A 203 -16.53 28.43 85.03
C VAL A 203 -17.32 29.73 85.09
N LEU A 204 -17.94 30.05 86.23
CA LEU A 204 -18.64 31.32 86.46
C LEU A 204 -17.73 32.55 86.31
N LYS A 205 -16.50 32.51 86.86
CA LYS A 205 -15.52 33.60 86.67
C LYS A 205 -15.08 33.76 85.20
N LYS A 206 -14.90 32.64 84.47
CA LYS A 206 -14.53 32.70 83.05
C LYS A 206 -15.65 33.28 82.21
N ILE A 207 -16.89 32.82 82.40
CA ILE A 207 -18.06 33.33 81.64
C ILE A 207 -18.37 34.79 82.00
N GLY A 208 -18.23 35.18 83.27
CA GLY A 208 -18.38 36.58 83.68
C GLY A 208 -17.44 37.54 82.95
N SER A 209 -16.25 37.08 82.55
CA SER A 209 -15.34 37.88 81.72
C SER A 209 -15.82 38.05 80.27
N TYR A 210 -16.53 37.06 79.71
CA TYR A 210 -17.16 37.17 78.39
C TYR A 210 -18.41 38.07 78.44
N CYS A 211 -19.24 37.96 79.48
CA CYS A 211 -20.42 38.82 79.68
C CYS A 211 -20.08 40.29 80.03
N SER A 212 -18.81 40.60 80.34
CA SER A 212 -18.34 41.96 80.63
C SER A 212 -17.70 42.64 79.42
N GLN A 213 -17.55 41.95 78.29
CA GLN A 213 -17.07 42.54 77.05
C GLN A 213 -18.20 43.38 76.42
N SER A 214 -17.88 44.55 75.86
CA SER A 214 -18.86 45.48 75.29
C SER A 214 -19.65 44.93 74.10
N ASP A 215 -19.23 43.79 73.56
CA ASP A 215 -19.71 43.19 72.32
C ASP A 215 -20.27 41.76 72.54
N PHE A 216 -20.79 41.46 73.74
CA PHE A 216 -21.50 40.22 74.09
C PHE A 216 -22.95 40.50 74.49
#